data_AF-A0A1G3PNF6-F1
#
_entry.id   AF-A0A1G3PNF6-F1
#
_cell.length_a   1.000
_cell.length_b   1.000
_cell.length_c   1.000
_cell.angle_alpha   90.00
_cell.angle_beta   90.00
_cell.angle_gamma   90.00
#
_symmetry.space_group_name_H-M   'P 1'
#
loop_
_entity.id
_entity.type
_entity.pdbx_description
1 polymer ?
#
loop_
_entity_poly.entity_id
_entity_poly.type
_entity_poly.pdbx_seq_one_letter_code
_entity_poly.pdbx_strand_id
1 'polypeptide(L)'
;MDIDIEDDFDAEAFAEDEPPKKAKKAEPPKKPKQEKKISPNETYFRAVSAYRKENYIETVNLLTAFVDEYPFHLVALKLLGMSLIHTGRLPEAESFLQSAFSQNRNDTEALNALAYLELIKGNSETGINFLLDALYLDEENEKLKRNLERIRAAENPALYLKMGKPYTFLFIRLPDQPPLRELMEKAGDVLKKPAARYTAIGLLAAVFIFVIYLIYPALVNFLEAFRAERSGISFSQITIKDIEKLVAERENYKILLTEGEVKQKFEMAKYYLENKERNKAIIAINELLNSNAHDLVKEHAIILQSFIPDPDPIDLGYIPDCREVLKRPLIFKDVYIKWNGTVANLQHKGHEETAFDLLINFVDEGVVDGIAMVSVKGFLDIGNKDKVTVYGLIAGLVMDNRVVIIADNVAPLGKQ
;
A
#
# COMPACT_ATOMS: atom_id res chain seq x y z
N MET A 1 61.13 68.97 -62.60
CA MET A 1 60.08 69.95 -62.95
C MET A 1 58.87 69.47 -62.19
N ASP A 2 58.59 70.19 -61.13
CA ASP A 2 57.52 69.98 -60.16
C ASP A 2 56.14 70.03 -60.80
N ILE A 3 55.14 69.60 -60.02
CA ILE A 3 53.75 70.05 -59.86
C ILE A 3 52.98 68.80 -59.38
N ASP A 4 52.66 68.65 -58.09
CA ASP A 4 51.52 69.25 -57.37
C ASP A 4 50.16 68.78 -57.94
N ILE A 5 49.06 68.47 -57.26
CA ILE A 5 48.54 68.64 -55.89
C ILE A 5 47.14 67.93 -55.88
N GLU A 6 46.56 67.74 -54.69
CA GLU A 6 45.13 67.47 -54.35
C GLU A 6 44.61 66.04 -54.59
N ASP A 7 44.02 65.30 -53.63
CA ASP A 7 43.19 65.50 -52.43
C ASP A 7 41.79 64.89 -52.67
N ASP A 8 41.43 64.03 -51.71
CA ASP A 8 40.10 63.72 -51.16
C ASP A 8 38.88 63.53 -52.08
N PHE A 9 38.23 62.37 -51.98
CA PHE A 9 36.99 62.20 -51.19
C PHE A 9 36.33 60.83 -51.44
N ASP A 10 36.27 60.05 -50.35
CA ASP A 10 35.28 59.06 -49.90
C ASP A 10 34.13 58.60 -50.83
N ALA A 11 33.97 57.27 -50.94
CA ALA A 11 32.74 56.56 -50.53
C ALA A 11 32.89 55.04 -50.71
N GLU A 12 33.45 54.35 -49.70
CA GLU A 12 33.21 52.93 -49.46
C GLU A 12 31.82 52.76 -48.82
N ALA A 13 30.97 51.92 -49.41
CA ALA A 13 29.63 51.64 -48.91
C ALA A 13 29.12 50.26 -49.34
N PHE A 14 29.16 49.34 -48.37
CA PHE A 14 28.26 48.22 -48.11
C PHE A 14 28.31 46.96 -49.00
N ALA A 15 29.16 46.02 -48.61
CA ALA A 15 28.87 44.59 -48.71
C ALA A 15 28.49 44.08 -47.31
N GLU A 16 27.29 43.51 -47.19
CA GLU A 16 26.74 42.98 -45.94
C GLU A 16 27.51 41.73 -45.47
N ASP A 17 27.98 41.76 -44.23
CA ASP A 17 28.59 40.62 -43.53
C ASP A 17 27.53 39.58 -43.13
N GLU A 18 27.63 38.35 -43.67
CA GLU A 18 26.92 37.18 -43.13
C GLU A 18 27.50 36.78 -41.75
N PRO A 19 26.66 36.50 -40.73
CA PRO A 19 27.15 36.10 -39.41
C PRO A 19 27.70 34.66 -39.40
N PRO A 20 28.71 34.36 -38.56
CA PRO A 20 29.44 33.10 -38.60
C PRO A 20 28.63 31.91 -38.09
N LYS A 21 28.70 30.78 -38.82
CA LYS A 21 28.11 29.49 -38.45
C LYS A 21 28.66 28.98 -37.11
N LYS A 22 27.78 28.84 -36.10
CA LYS A 22 28.10 28.27 -34.78
C LYS A 22 28.63 26.84 -34.90
N ALA A 23 29.87 26.63 -34.45
CA ALA A 23 30.51 25.32 -34.32
C ALA A 23 29.72 24.41 -33.35
N LYS A 24 29.36 23.20 -33.79
CA LYS A 24 28.80 22.14 -32.93
C LYS A 24 29.88 21.68 -31.93
N LYS A 25 29.67 21.93 -30.64
CA LYS A 25 30.45 21.30 -29.56
C LYS A 25 30.30 19.79 -29.64
N ALA A 26 31.42 19.08 -29.73
CA ALA A 26 31.46 17.62 -29.66
C ALA A 26 30.99 17.15 -28.27
N GLU A 27 30.01 16.24 -28.23
CA GLU A 27 29.60 15.58 -27.00
C GLU A 27 30.74 14.72 -26.44
N PRO A 28 31.01 14.76 -25.12
CA PRO A 28 32.00 13.89 -24.51
C PRO A 28 31.55 12.40 -24.61
N PRO A 29 32.51 11.46 -24.77
CA PRO A 29 32.18 10.05 -24.97
C PRO A 29 31.36 9.50 -23.79
N LYS A 30 30.22 8.88 -24.11
CA LYS A 30 29.35 8.20 -23.14
C LYS A 30 30.16 7.14 -22.39
N LYS A 31 30.27 7.30 -21.07
CA LYS A 31 30.87 6.29 -20.18
C LYS A 31 30.23 4.92 -20.46
N PRO A 32 31.02 3.83 -20.55
CA PRO A 32 30.47 2.49 -20.80
C PRO A 32 29.46 2.15 -19.71
N LYS A 33 28.28 1.65 -20.12
CA LYS A 33 27.22 1.17 -19.23
C LYS A 33 27.83 0.12 -18.31
N GLN A 34 27.91 0.40 -17.02
CA GLN A 34 28.26 -0.59 -16.01
C GLN A 34 27.26 -1.75 -16.12
N GLU A 35 27.74 -2.94 -16.43
CA GLU A 35 26.94 -4.17 -16.40
C GLU A 35 26.36 -4.33 -15.00
N LYS A 36 25.04 -4.37 -14.91
CA LYS A 36 24.35 -4.63 -13.63
C LYS A 36 24.80 -6.01 -13.14
N LYS A 37 25.62 -6.03 -12.08
CA LYS A 37 25.95 -7.28 -11.37
C LYS A 37 24.64 -7.94 -10.93
N ILE A 38 24.35 -9.10 -11.51
CA ILE A 38 23.20 -9.92 -11.18
C ILE A 38 23.30 -10.31 -9.70
N SER A 39 22.19 -10.22 -8.96
CA SER A 39 22.19 -10.60 -7.53
C SER A 39 22.55 -12.08 -7.38
N PRO A 40 23.31 -12.50 -6.37
CA PRO A 40 23.63 -13.91 -6.12
C PRO A 40 22.41 -14.84 -6.14
N ASN A 41 21.31 -14.42 -5.49
CA ASN A 41 20.05 -15.15 -5.51
C ASN A 41 19.48 -15.28 -6.93
N GLU A 42 19.61 -14.23 -7.75
CA GLU A 42 19.16 -14.27 -9.14
C GLU A 42 19.98 -15.23 -9.99
N THR A 43 21.30 -15.27 -9.83
CA THR A 43 22.16 -16.26 -10.49
C THR A 43 21.74 -17.68 -10.11
N TYR A 44 21.53 -17.95 -8.83
CA TYR A 44 21.09 -19.26 -8.34
C TYR A 44 19.73 -19.68 -8.93
N PHE A 45 18.72 -18.81 -8.87
CA PHE A 45 17.40 -19.15 -9.41
C PHE A 45 17.40 -19.31 -10.94
N ARG A 46 18.22 -18.54 -11.66
CA ARG A 46 18.43 -18.74 -13.11
C ARG A 46 19.06 -20.10 -13.39
N ALA A 47 20.03 -20.53 -12.59
CA ALA A 47 20.60 -21.86 -12.72
C ALA A 47 19.57 -22.98 -12.47
N VAL A 48 18.72 -22.82 -11.45
CA VAL A 48 17.61 -23.76 -11.20
C VAL A 48 16.64 -23.81 -12.39
N SER A 49 16.32 -22.65 -13.00
CA SER A 49 15.48 -22.56 -14.19
C SER A 49 16.11 -23.25 -15.41
N ALA A 50 17.41 -23.02 -15.63
CA ALA A 50 18.18 -23.68 -16.69
C ALA A 50 18.18 -25.21 -16.51
N TYR A 51 18.35 -25.70 -15.27
CA TYR A 51 18.32 -27.13 -14.97
C TYR A 51 16.96 -27.75 -15.28
N ARG A 52 15.86 -27.08 -14.90
CA ARG A 52 14.49 -27.53 -15.22
C ARG A 52 14.24 -27.64 -16.72
N LYS A 53 14.90 -26.79 -17.51
CA LYS A 53 14.85 -26.81 -18.99
C LYS A 53 15.83 -27.82 -19.61
N GLU A 54 16.46 -28.66 -18.80
CA GLU A 54 17.51 -29.61 -19.21
C GLU A 54 18.74 -28.93 -19.85
N ASN A 55 18.91 -27.62 -19.64
CA ASN A 55 20.09 -26.89 -20.09
C ASN A 55 21.22 -27.01 -19.05
N TYR A 56 21.81 -28.20 -18.99
CA TYR A 56 22.86 -28.53 -18.02
C TYR A 56 24.14 -27.71 -18.22
N ILE A 57 24.46 -27.31 -19.46
CA ILE A 57 25.64 -26.50 -19.77
C ILE A 57 25.51 -25.11 -19.13
N GLU A 58 24.36 -24.45 -19.34
CA GLU A 58 24.08 -23.15 -18.72
C GLU A 58 24.03 -23.26 -17.19
N THR A 59 23.45 -24.35 -16.68
CA THR A 59 23.42 -24.61 -15.23
C THR A 59 24.82 -24.70 -14.63
N VAL A 60 25.73 -25.45 -15.27
CA VAL A 60 27.14 -25.56 -14.84
C VAL A 60 27.79 -24.18 -14.85
N ASN A 61 27.68 -23.42 -15.94
CA ASN A 61 28.31 -22.11 -16.05
C ASN A 61 27.84 -21.13 -14.96
N LEU A 62 26.53 -21.11 -14.67
CA LEU A 62 25.96 -20.23 -13.64
C LEU A 62 26.34 -20.68 -12.22
N LEU A 63 26.34 -22.00 -11.96
CA LEU A 63 26.61 -22.52 -10.63
C LEU A 63 28.09 -22.60 -10.28
N THR A 64 29.02 -22.75 -11.23
CA THR A 64 30.45 -22.76 -10.93
C THR A 64 30.86 -21.47 -10.22
N ALA A 65 30.56 -20.31 -10.81
CA ALA A 65 30.86 -19.02 -10.18
C ALA A 65 30.09 -18.83 -8.86
N PHE A 66 28.86 -19.34 -8.77
CA PHE A 66 28.06 -19.22 -7.55
C PHE A 66 28.62 -20.07 -6.39
N VAL A 67 29.04 -21.29 -6.66
CA VAL A 67 29.61 -22.19 -5.65
C VAL A 67 30.98 -21.72 -5.19
N ASP A 68 31.76 -21.08 -6.07
CA ASP A 68 33.04 -20.46 -5.68
C ASP A 68 32.83 -19.36 -4.61
N GLU A 69 31.74 -18.59 -4.73
CA GLU A 69 31.38 -17.55 -3.75
C GLU A 69 30.64 -18.12 -2.53
N TYR A 70 29.82 -19.17 -2.71
CA TYR A 70 28.99 -19.79 -1.69
C TYR A 70 29.28 -21.30 -1.56
N PRO A 71 30.47 -21.70 -1.07
CA PRO A 71 30.92 -23.10 -1.07
C PRO A 71 30.11 -24.02 -0.17
N PHE A 72 29.29 -23.48 0.74
CA PHE A 72 28.43 -24.24 1.66
C PHE A 72 26.96 -24.31 1.23
N HIS A 73 26.63 -23.85 0.02
CA HIS A 73 25.25 -23.90 -0.47
C HIS A 73 24.91 -25.32 -0.98
N LEU A 74 24.45 -26.20 -0.08
CA LEU A 74 24.22 -27.62 -0.32
C LEU A 74 23.46 -27.92 -1.63
N VAL A 75 22.32 -27.26 -1.88
CA VAL A 75 21.52 -27.51 -3.09
C VAL A 75 22.26 -27.12 -4.37
N ALA A 76 23.10 -26.08 -4.30
CA ALA A 76 23.86 -25.62 -5.47
C ALA A 76 24.98 -26.61 -5.79
N LEU A 77 25.65 -27.14 -4.77
CA LEU A 77 26.65 -28.21 -4.93
C LEU A 77 26.04 -29.46 -5.57
N LYS A 78 24.88 -29.92 -5.07
CA LYS A 78 24.19 -31.09 -5.64
C LYS A 78 23.75 -30.84 -7.07
N LEU A 79 23.15 -29.69 -7.34
CA LEU A 79 22.66 -29.30 -8.66
C LEU A 79 23.82 -29.18 -9.67
N LEU A 80 24.95 -28.59 -9.26
CA LEU A 80 26.16 -28.51 -10.06
C LEU A 80 26.74 -29.90 -10.34
N GLY A 81 26.91 -30.71 -9.30
CA GLY A 81 27.42 -32.09 -9.42
C GLY A 81 26.59 -32.94 -10.38
N MET A 82 25.26 -32.93 -10.23
CA MET A 82 24.36 -33.65 -11.14
C MET A 82 24.41 -33.09 -12.56
N SER A 83 24.49 -31.78 -12.73
CA SER A 83 24.63 -31.16 -14.06
C SER A 83 25.96 -31.55 -14.73
N LEU A 84 27.05 -31.65 -13.96
CA LEU A 84 28.34 -32.13 -14.45
C LEU A 84 28.26 -33.58 -14.90
N ILE A 85 27.54 -34.45 -14.18
CA ILE A 85 27.23 -35.82 -14.63
C ILE A 85 26.53 -35.79 -16.00
N HIS A 86 25.50 -34.96 -16.15
CA HIS A 86 24.78 -34.82 -17.42
C HIS A 86 25.66 -34.35 -18.58
N THR A 87 26.65 -33.50 -18.31
CA THR A 87 27.62 -33.03 -19.32
C THR A 87 28.81 -33.97 -19.53
N GLY A 88 28.90 -35.09 -18.79
CA GLY A 88 30.00 -36.06 -18.89
C GLY A 88 31.28 -35.69 -18.14
N ARG A 89 31.27 -34.60 -17.35
CA ARG A 89 32.41 -34.12 -16.54
C ARG A 89 32.45 -34.84 -15.18
N LEU A 90 32.61 -36.17 -15.22
CA LEU A 90 32.48 -37.04 -14.04
C LEU A 90 33.46 -36.74 -12.89
N PRO A 91 34.76 -36.47 -13.12
CA PRO A 91 35.69 -36.20 -12.03
C PRO A 91 35.35 -34.92 -11.25
N GLU A 92 34.88 -33.90 -11.95
CA GLU A 92 34.46 -32.64 -11.33
C GLU A 92 33.16 -32.84 -10.54
N ALA A 93 32.21 -33.60 -11.12
CA ALA A 93 30.96 -33.94 -10.44
C ALA A 93 31.22 -34.61 -9.09
N GLU A 94 32.17 -35.53 -9.04
CA GLU A 94 32.55 -36.23 -7.82
C GLU A 94 33.03 -35.27 -6.73
N SER A 95 33.89 -34.30 -7.06
CA SER A 95 34.41 -33.33 -6.08
C SER A 95 33.29 -32.51 -5.43
N PHE A 96 32.35 -32.00 -6.23
CA PHE A 96 31.22 -31.22 -5.70
C PHE A 96 30.23 -32.08 -4.93
N LEU A 97 29.97 -33.33 -5.35
CA LEU A 97 29.06 -34.24 -4.65
C LEU A 97 29.67 -34.77 -3.34
N GLN A 98 30.98 -35.04 -3.30
CA GLN A 98 31.69 -35.34 -2.06
C GLN A 98 31.66 -34.14 -1.09
N SER A 99 31.75 -32.92 -1.63
CA SER A 99 31.58 -31.69 -0.84
C SER A 99 30.16 -31.56 -0.28
N ALA A 100 29.13 -31.87 -1.08
CA ALA A 100 27.75 -31.90 -0.59
C ALA A 100 27.55 -32.98 0.49
N PHE A 101 28.13 -34.17 0.29
CA PHE A 101 28.05 -35.28 1.24
C PHE A 101 28.80 -35.00 2.55
N SER A 102 29.96 -34.31 2.49
CA SER A 102 30.69 -33.93 3.70
C SER A 102 29.94 -32.90 4.54
N GLN A 103 29.16 -32.02 3.89
CA GLN A 103 28.28 -31.06 4.56
C GLN A 103 27.03 -31.72 5.14
N ASN A 104 26.42 -32.65 4.41
CA ASN A 104 25.27 -33.41 4.89
C ASN A 104 25.38 -34.88 4.49
N ARG A 105 25.81 -35.72 5.44
CA ARG A 105 25.96 -37.17 5.25
C ARG A 105 24.63 -37.90 5.09
N ASN A 106 23.52 -37.29 5.52
CA ASN A 106 22.18 -37.87 5.47
C ASN A 106 21.38 -37.34 4.27
N ASP A 107 22.04 -36.79 3.25
CA ASP A 107 21.39 -36.29 2.04
C ASP A 107 21.21 -37.43 1.01
N THR A 108 19.97 -37.90 0.85
CA THR A 108 19.64 -39.03 -0.03
C THR A 108 19.93 -38.77 -1.50
N GLU A 109 19.84 -37.52 -1.94
CA GLU A 109 20.09 -37.11 -3.32
C GLU A 109 21.60 -37.13 -3.64
N ALA A 110 22.42 -36.63 -2.71
CA ALA A 110 23.87 -36.71 -2.81
C ALA A 110 24.35 -38.17 -2.79
N LEU A 111 23.82 -38.99 -1.87
CA LEU A 111 24.11 -40.43 -1.81
C LEU A 111 23.76 -41.15 -3.11
N ASN A 112 22.57 -40.90 -3.68
CA ASN A 112 22.16 -41.49 -4.96
C ASN A 112 23.08 -41.03 -6.12
N ALA A 113 23.52 -39.77 -6.13
CA ALA A 113 24.43 -39.28 -7.17
C ALA A 113 25.86 -39.84 -7.02
N LEU A 114 26.34 -40.02 -5.79
CA LEU A 114 27.61 -40.70 -5.51
C LEU A 114 27.54 -42.19 -5.89
N ALA A 115 26.41 -42.85 -5.61
CA ALA A 115 26.16 -44.21 -6.07
C ALA A 115 26.28 -44.33 -7.60
N TYR A 116 25.66 -43.41 -8.34
CA TYR A 116 25.76 -43.36 -9.80
C TYR A 116 27.21 -43.28 -10.29
N LEU A 117 28.02 -42.42 -9.67
CA LEU A 117 29.43 -42.26 -10.01
C LEU A 117 30.25 -43.53 -9.74
N GLU A 118 30.09 -44.13 -8.57
CA GLU A 118 30.79 -45.38 -8.22
C GLU A 118 30.40 -46.55 -9.12
N LEU A 119 29.11 -46.67 -9.45
CA LEU A 119 28.61 -47.68 -10.38
C LEU A 119 29.20 -47.52 -11.79
N ILE A 120 29.32 -46.29 -12.30
CA ILE A 120 29.94 -46.04 -13.62
C ILE A 120 31.43 -46.34 -13.65
N LYS A 121 32.13 -46.15 -12.53
CA LYS A 121 33.55 -46.52 -12.38
C LYS A 121 33.76 -48.04 -12.32
N GLY A 122 32.70 -48.81 -12.06
CA GLY A 122 32.76 -50.26 -11.87
C GLY A 122 32.83 -50.69 -10.40
N ASN A 123 32.83 -49.75 -9.47
CA ASN A 123 32.84 -49.99 -8.02
C ASN A 123 31.43 -50.35 -7.54
N SER A 124 30.93 -51.51 -7.99
CA SER A 124 29.52 -51.88 -7.81
C SER A 124 29.14 -52.05 -6.35
N GLU A 125 30.02 -52.60 -5.53
CA GLU A 125 29.79 -52.78 -4.10
C GLU A 125 29.59 -51.43 -3.38
N THR A 126 30.53 -50.49 -3.55
CA THR A 126 30.45 -49.14 -2.98
C THR A 126 29.21 -48.41 -3.46
N GLY A 127 28.92 -48.49 -4.76
CA GLY A 127 27.73 -47.86 -5.34
C GLY A 127 26.41 -48.42 -4.80
N ILE A 128 26.33 -49.73 -4.59
CA ILE A 128 25.16 -50.37 -3.97
C ILE A 128 25.04 -49.96 -2.50
N ASN A 129 26.14 -49.88 -1.75
CA ASN A 129 26.12 -49.43 -0.36
C ASN A 129 25.57 -48.00 -0.25
N PHE A 130 25.99 -47.07 -1.11
CA PHE A 130 25.41 -45.73 -1.14
C PHE A 130 23.91 -45.71 -1.46
N LEU A 131 23.42 -46.59 -2.33
CA LEU A 131 21.98 -46.73 -2.59
C LEU A 131 21.22 -47.27 -1.37
N LEU A 132 21.81 -48.24 -0.66
CA LEU A 132 21.22 -48.80 0.56
C LEU A 132 21.19 -47.76 1.67
N ASP A 133 22.25 -46.97 1.84
CA ASP A 133 22.29 -45.86 2.79
C ASP A 133 21.23 -44.80 2.46
N ALA A 134 21.05 -44.47 1.18
CA ALA A 134 19.99 -43.56 0.75
C ALA A 134 18.59 -44.12 1.02
N LEU A 135 18.37 -45.42 0.80
CA LEU A 135 17.10 -46.11 1.08
C LEU A 135 16.81 -46.22 2.57
N TYR A 136 17.82 -46.41 3.40
CA TYR A 136 17.67 -46.43 4.85
C TYR A 136 17.18 -45.08 5.40
N LEU A 137 17.57 -43.99 4.75
CA LEU A 137 17.14 -42.63 5.12
C LEU A 137 15.77 -42.25 4.54
N ASP A 138 15.37 -42.81 3.41
CA ASP A 138 14.10 -42.53 2.71
C ASP A 138 13.51 -43.82 2.14
N GLU A 139 12.96 -44.65 3.03
CA GLU A 139 12.45 -46.00 2.72
C GLU A 139 11.29 -45.99 1.73
N GLU A 140 10.53 -44.89 1.64
CA GLU A 140 9.38 -44.75 0.75
C GLU A 140 9.76 -44.23 -0.64
N ASN A 141 11.04 -43.95 -0.90
CA ASN A 141 11.48 -43.41 -2.17
C ASN A 141 11.44 -44.45 -3.30
N GLU A 142 10.35 -44.41 -4.07
CA GLU A 142 10.12 -45.30 -5.21
C GLU A 142 11.23 -45.24 -6.26
N LYS A 143 11.92 -44.10 -6.41
CA LYS A 143 13.02 -43.99 -7.38
C LYS A 143 14.27 -44.71 -6.91
N LEU A 144 14.60 -44.62 -5.62
CA LEU A 144 15.72 -45.38 -5.05
C LEU A 144 15.48 -46.89 -5.12
N LYS A 145 14.26 -47.37 -4.81
CA LYS A 145 13.89 -48.79 -4.94
C LYS A 145 14.08 -49.29 -6.36
N ARG A 146 13.54 -48.54 -7.34
CA ARG A 146 13.70 -48.85 -8.77
C ARG A 146 15.15 -48.83 -9.22
N ASN A 147 15.95 -47.88 -8.73
CA ASN A 147 17.38 -47.82 -9.05
C ASN A 147 18.09 -49.08 -8.54
N LEU A 148 17.86 -49.47 -7.28
CA LEU A 148 18.45 -50.67 -6.69
C LEU A 148 18.03 -51.95 -7.44
N GLU A 149 16.75 -52.09 -7.78
CA GLU A 149 16.23 -53.22 -8.56
C GLU A 149 16.90 -53.31 -9.94
N ARG A 150 16.99 -52.20 -10.66
CA ARG A 150 17.62 -52.14 -11.99
C ARG A 150 19.10 -52.52 -11.94
N ILE A 151 19.82 -52.03 -10.93
CA ILE A 151 21.24 -52.33 -10.74
C ILE A 151 21.45 -53.80 -10.36
N ARG A 152 20.59 -54.38 -9.52
CA ARG A 152 20.63 -55.82 -9.18
C ARG A 152 20.28 -56.73 -10.36
N ALA A 153 19.38 -56.30 -11.24
CA ALA A 153 18.99 -57.04 -12.42
C ALA A 153 20.01 -56.91 -13.57
N ALA A 154 20.88 -55.91 -13.54
CA ALA A 154 21.90 -55.71 -14.56
C ALA A 154 23.10 -56.63 -14.32
N GLU A 155 23.47 -57.45 -15.31
CA GLU A 155 24.70 -58.25 -15.27
C GLU A 155 25.95 -57.36 -15.14
N ASN A 156 25.94 -56.18 -15.77
CA ASN A 156 27.00 -55.18 -15.67
C ASN A 156 26.39 -53.78 -15.40
N PRO A 157 26.33 -53.36 -14.12
CA PRO A 157 25.80 -52.06 -13.73
C PRO A 157 26.48 -50.87 -14.43
N ALA A 158 27.81 -50.93 -14.58
CA ALA A 158 28.58 -49.84 -15.19
C ALA A 158 28.21 -49.65 -16.67
N LEU A 159 28.12 -50.74 -17.43
CA LEU A 159 27.71 -50.71 -18.84
C LEU A 159 26.26 -50.25 -18.98
N TYR A 160 25.36 -50.76 -18.14
CA TYR A 160 23.94 -50.37 -18.11
C TYR A 160 23.79 -48.84 -17.93
N LEU A 161 24.48 -48.25 -16.95
CA LEU A 161 24.40 -46.81 -16.69
C LEU A 161 25.05 -45.96 -17.79
N LYS A 162 26.16 -46.42 -18.39
CA LYS A 162 26.81 -45.72 -19.51
C LYS A 162 25.94 -45.66 -20.76
N MET A 163 25.10 -46.67 -20.99
CA MET A 163 24.12 -46.68 -22.10
C MET A 163 22.83 -45.92 -21.75
N GLY A 164 22.51 -45.81 -20.47
CA GLY A 164 21.35 -45.09 -19.98
C GLY A 164 21.52 -43.58 -19.93
N LYS A 165 20.41 -42.86 -19.74
CA LYS A 165 20.44 -41.40 -19.53
C LYS A 165 20.50 -41.09 -18.04
N PRO A 166 21.39 -40.19 -17.55
CA PRO A 166 21.57 -39.95 -16.13
C PRO A 166 20.29 -39.55 -15.37
N TYR A 167 19.36 -38.79 -15.98
CA TYR A 167 18.12 -38.35 -15.32
C TYR A 167 17.19 -39.51 -14.92
N THR A 168 17.34 -40.67 -15.57
CA THR A 168 16.56 -41.87 -15.23
C THR A 168 16.94 -42.43 -13.87
N PHE A 169 18.16 -42.13 -13.40
CA PHE A 169 18.72 -42.57 -12.13
C PHE A 169 18.77 -41.44 -11.10
N LEU A 170 19.22 -40.25 -11.49
CA LEU A 170 19.41 -39.09 -10.62
C LEU A 170 18.08 -38.40 -10.30
N PHE A 171 17.94 -37.87 -9.08
CA PHE A 171 16.83 -36.98 -8.72
C PHE A 171 17.29 -35.92 -7.74
N ILE A 172 16.61 -34.78 -7.78
CA ILE A 172 16.85 -33.64 -6.91
C ILE A 172 15.52 -32.94 -6.62
N ARG A 173 15.26 -32.61 -5.35
CA ARG A 173 14.17 -31.73 -4.94
C ARG A 173 14.61 -30.30 -5.19
N LEU A 174 14.10 -29.72 -6.27
CA LEU A 174 14.38 -28.34 -6.61
C LEU A 174 13.57 -27.40 -5.72
N PRO A 175 14.13 -26.23 -5.33
CA PRO A 175 13.37 -25.24 -4.58
C PRO A 175 12.19 -24.72 -5.42
N ASP A 176 11.10 -24.39 -4.74
CA ASP A 176 9.95 -23.74 -5.36
C ASP A 176 10.36 -22.39 -5.93
N GLN A 177 10.08 -22.18 -7.22
CA GLN A 177 10.26 -20.88 -7.84
C GLN A 177 8.95 -20.10 -7.71
N PRO A 178 8.98 -18.81 -7.32
CA PRO A 178 7.77 -18.00 -7.31
C PRO A 178 7.19 -17.95 -8.74
N PRO A 179 5.91 -18.30 -8.94
CA PRO A 179 5.31 -18.50 -10.26
C PRO A 179 5.37 -17.25 -11.15
N LEU A 180 5.45 -16.06 -10.53
CA LEU A 180 5.61 -14.79 -11.25
C LEU A 180 6.97 -14.64 -11.96
N ARG A 181 8.02 -15.34 -11.54
CA ARG A 181 9.39 -15.03 -11.98
C ARG A 181 9.67 -15.48 -13.42
N GLU A 182 9.20 -16.67 -13.80
CA GLU A 182 9.35 -17.15 -15.18
C GLU A 182 8.55 -16.26 -16.16
N LEU A 183 7.39 -15.76 -15.72
CA LEU A 183 6.59 -14.79 -16.47
C LEU A 183 7.33 -13.46 -16.62
N MET A 184 7.96 -12.97 -15.54
CA MET A 184 8.71 -11.71 -15.53
C MET A 184 9.97 -11.76 -16.42
N GLU A 185 10.68 -12.89 -16.47
CA GLU A 185 11.84 -13.04 -17.36
C GLU A 185 11.43 -12.98 -18.83
N LYS A 186 10.37 -13.70 -19.23
CA LYS A 186 9.83 -13.63 -20.60
C LYS A 186 9.26 -12.25 -20.92
N ALA A 187 8.59 -11.61 -19.96
CA ALA A 187 8.06 -10.26 -20.12
C ALA A 187 9.16 -9.20 -20.25
N GLY A 188 10.29 -9.36 -19.54
CA GLY A 188 11.42 -8.43 -19.54
C GLY A 188 12.08 -8.28 -20.91
N ASP A 189 12.16 -9.36 -21.69
CA ASP A 189 12.69 -9.30 -23.06
C ASP A 189 11.74 -8.64 -24.05
N VAL A 190 10.43 -8.85 -23.88
CA VAL A 190 9.39 -8.18 -24.67
C VAL A 190 9.33 -6.68 -24.37
N LEU A 191 9.47 -6.29 -23.09
CA LEU A 191 9.45 -4.89 -22.62
C LEU A 191 10.68 -4.05 -23.03
N LYS A 192 11.71 -4.64 -23.68
CA LYS A 192 12.85 -3.87 -24.21
C LYS A 192 12.47 -2.99 -25.40
N LYS A 193 11.41 -3.32 -26.13
CA LYS A 193 10.91 -2.53 -27.27
C LYS A 193 9.96 -1.42 -26.79
N PRO A 194 10.11 -0.15 -27.23
CA PRO A 194 9.28 0.96 -26.73
C PRO A 194 7.79 0.77 -27.04
N ALA A 195 7.44 0.22 -28.21
CA ALA A 195 6.05 -0.10 -28.58
C ALA A 195 5.43 -1.19 -27.70
N ALA A 196 6.23 -2.16 -27.23
CA ALA A 196 5.79 -3.22 -26.34
C ALA A 196 5.51 -2.71 -24.90
N ARG A 197 6.14 -1.60 -24.49
CA ARG A 197 5.89 -0.98 -23.18
C ARG A 197 4.51 -0.34 -23.12
N TYR A 198 4.16 0.45 -24.14
CA TYR A 198 2.85 1.12 -24.17
C TYR A 198 1.69 0.14 -24.27
N THR A 199 1.85 -0.94 -25.05
CA THR A 199 0.86 -2.01 -25.15
C THR A 199 0.70 -2.77 -23.83
N ALA A 200 1.80 -3.09 -23.13
CA ALA A 200 1.75 -3.72 -21.82
C ALA A 200 1.07 -2.85 -20.75
N ILE A 201 1.35 -1.54 -20.74
CA ILE A 201 0.70 -0.58 -19.82
C ILE A 201 -0.80 -0.50 -20.11
N GLY A 202 -1.19 -0.40 -21.39
CA GLY A 202 -2.61 -0.38 -21.77
C GLY A 202 -3.35 -1.65 -21.36
N LEU A 203 -2.71 -2.81 -21.52
CA LEU A 203 -3.29 -4.11 -21.15
C LEU A 203 -3.42 -4.25 -19.63
N LEU A 204 -2.43 -3.78 -18.86
CA LEU A 204 -2.51 -3.73 -17.40
C LEU A 204 -3.62 -2.81 -16.91
N ALA A 205 -3.79 -1.63 -17.51
CA ALA A 205 -4.87 -0.71 -17.17
C ALA A 205 -6.25 -1.34 -17.47
N ALA A 206 -6.39 -2.03 -18.61
CA ALA A 206 -7.62 -2.73 -18.96
C ALA A 206 -7.94 -3.87 -17.99
N VAL A 207 -6.94 -4.67 -17.60
CA VAL A 207 -7.12 -5.73 -16.59
C VAL A 207 -7.49 -5.13 -15.24
N PHE A 208 -6.86 -4.02 -14.84
CA PHE A 208 -7.17 -3.35 -13.58
C PHE A 208 -8.62 -2.84 -13.54
N ILE A 209 -9.08 -2.21 -14.63
CA ILE A 209 -10.48 -1.75 -14.76
C ILE A 209 -11.44 -2.95 -14.72
N PHE A 210 -11.10 -4.06 -15.39
CA PHE A 210 -11.92 -5.27 -15.41
C PHE A 210 -12.00 -5.96 -14.05
N VAL A 211 -10.89 -6.01 -13.32
CA VAL A 211 -10.83 -6.53 -11.95
C VAL A 211 -11.65 -5.66 -11.01
N ILE A 212 -11.55 -4.32 -11.11
CA ILE A 212 -12.42 -3.40 -10.37
C ILE A 212 -13.88 -3.66 -10.71
N TYR A 213 -14.24 -3.84 -11.98
CA TYR A 213 -15.61 -4.11 -12.39
C TYR A 213 -16.15 -5.43 -11.80
N LEU A 214 -15.34 -6.50 -11.80
CA LEU A 214 -15.72 -7.79 -11.21
C LEU A 214 -15.84 -7.74 -9.68
N ILE A 215 -14.94 -6.99 -9.03
CA ILE A 215 -14.90 -6.87 -7.57
C ILE A 215 -15.89 -5.81 -7.07
N TYR A 216 -16.32 -4.86 -7.90
CA TYR A 216 -17.24 -3.78 -7.53
C TYR A 216 -18.47 -4.26 -6.75
N PRO A 217 -19.24 -5.27 -7.20
CA PRO A 217 -20.39 -5.74 -6.43
C PRO A 217 -19.99 -6.38 -5.08
N ALA A 218 -18.87 -7.12 -5.03
CA ALA A 218 -18.39 -7.71 -3.78
C ALA A 218 -17.84 -6.65 -2.81
N LEU A 219 -17.18 -5.61 -3.32
CA LEU A 219 -16.64 -4.49 -2.54
C LEU A 219 -17.76 -3.62 -1.97
N VAL A 220 -18.80 -3.35 -2.75
CA VAL A 220 -20.00 -2.65 -2.29
C VAL A 220 -20.70 -3.48 -1.21
N ASN A 221 -20.92 -4.77 -1.45
CA ASN A 221 -21.54 -5.67 -0.46
C ASN A 221 -20.68 -5.83 0.82
N PHE A 222 -19.35 -5.86 0.70
CA PHE A 222 -18.43 -5.94 1.83
C PHE A 222 -18.38 -4.63 2.63
N LEU A 223 -18.41 -3.47 1.97
CA LEU A 223 -18.53 -2.15 2.63
C LEU A 223 -19.90 -2.01 3.31
N GLU A 224 -20.96 -2.53 2.71
CA GLU A 224 -22.29 -2.61 3.32
C GLU A 224 -22.32 -3.59 4.50
N ALA A 225 -21.64 -4.73 4.43
CA ALA A 225 -21.48 -5.67 5.54
C ALA A 225 -20.63 -5.10 6.69
N PHE A 226 -19.55 -4.38 6.39
CA PHE A 226 -18.75 -3.66 7.38
C PHE A 226 -19.54 -2.52 8.06
N ARG A 227 -20.49 -1.90 7.35
CA ARG A 227 -21.46 -0.97 7.95
C ARG A 227 -22.51 -1.71 8.78
N ALA A 228 -23.00 -2.86 8.31
CA ALA A 228 -23.99 -3.70 8.99
C ALA A 228 -23.46 -4.28 10.31
N GLU A 229 -22.18 -4.62 10.41
CA GLU A 229 -21.56 -5.18 11.61
C GLU A 229 -21.39 -4.12 12.74
N ARG A 230 -21.37 -2.82 12.41
CA ARG A 230 -21.55 -1.72 13.38
C ARG A 230 -23.02 -1.35 13.63
N SER A 231 -23.95 -1.80 12.77
CA SER A 231 -25.38 -1.48 12.82
C SER A 231 -26.23 -2.75 12.90
N GLY A 232 -25.95 -3.61 13.88
CA GLY A 232 -26.83 -4.74 14.22
C GLY A 232 -28.25 -4.32 14.67
N ILE A 233 -28.52 -3.01 14.75
CA ILE A 233 -29.83 -2.42 15.00
C ILE A 233 -30.12 -1.51 13.81
N SER A 234 -31.24 -1.71 13.11
CA SER A 234 -31.74 -0.71 12.17
C SER A 234 -32.46 0.38 12.95
N PHE A 235 -32.09 1.65 12.78
CA PHE A 235 -32.74 2.77 13.49
C PHE A 235 -34.26 2.85 13.24
N SER A 236 -34.74 2.24 12.14
CA SER A 236 -36.17 2.11 11.82
C SER A 236 -36.94 1.27 12.85
N GLN A 237 -36.28 0.31 13.51
CA GLN A 237 -36.88 -0.57 14.52
C GLN A 237 -36.96 0.10 15.91
N ILE A 238 -36.20 1.17 16.15
CA ILE A 238 -36.19 1.88 17.43
C ILE A 238 -37.51 2.65 17.55
N THR A 239 -38.35 2.21 18.49
CA THR A 239 -39.68 2.76 18.73
C THR A 239 -39.89 3.03 20.21
N ILE A 240 -40.57 4.12 20.55
CA ILE A 240 -40.90 4.50 21.93
C ILE A 240 -42.11 3.70 22.49
N LYS A 241 -42.76 2.85 21.69
CA LYS A 241 -44.05 2.18 22.02
C LYS A 241 -43.99 1.30 23.28
N ASP A 242 -42.82 0.83 23.67
CA ASP A 242 -42.63 -0.03 24.84
C ASP A 242 -42.21 0.74 26.11
N ILE A 243 -42.18 2.08 26.05
CA ILE A 243 -41.79 2.94 27.18
C ILE A 243 -43.06 3.45 27.87
N GLU A 244 -43.34 2.96 29.08
CA GLU A 244 -44.53 3.33 29.86
C GLU A 244 -44.56 4.81 30.30
N LYS A 245 -43.40 5.44 30.48
CA LYS A 245 -43.27 6.86 30.88
C LYS A 245 -42.23 7.58 30.02
N LEU A 246 -42.62 8.67 29.36
CA LEU A 246 -41.73 9.41 28.45
C LEU A 246 -40.97 10.54 29.14
N VAL A 247 -41.43 10.95 30.32
CA VAL A 247 -40.87 12.05 31.11
C VAL A 247 -40.59 11.55 32.53
N ALA A 248 -39.44 11.96 33.09
CA ALA A 248 -39.05 11.64 34.45
C ALA A 248 -39.79 12.54 35.48
N GLU A 249 -40.14 11.96 36.64
CA GLU A 249 -41.00 12.64 37.62
C GLU A 249 -40.27 13.67 38.50
N ARG A 250 -38.94 13.59 38.70
CA ARG A 250 -38.18 14.56 39.53
C ARG A 250 -36.67 14.60 39.24
N GLU A 251 -36.20 15.60 38.47
CA GLU A 251 -34.85 16.19 38.59
C GLU A 251 -34.82 17.66 38.11
N ASN A 252 -33.78 18.41 38.47
CA ASN A 252 -33.53 19.78 38.00
C ASN A 252 -33.04 19.78 36.54
N TYR A 253 -33.94 19.55 35.60
CA TYR A 253 -33.63 19.63 34.17
C TYR A 253 -33.64 21.07 33.67
N LYS A 254 -32.66 21.42 32.82
CA LYS A 254 -32.60 22.74 32.16
C LYS A 254 -33.61 22.88 31.02
N ILE A 255 -34.00 21.76 30.41
CA ILE A 255 -35.00 21.72 29.33
C ILE A 255 -36.17 20.87 29.80
N LEU A 256 -37.36 21.49 29.86
CA LEU A 256 -38.61 20.82 30.22
C LEU A 256 -39.43 20.60 28.96
N LEU A 257 -39.73 19.35 28.66
CA LEU A 257 -40.57 18.90 27.56
C LEU A 257 -41.78 18.15 28.12
N THR A 258 -42.90 18.30 27.45
CA THR A 258 -44.09 17.45 27.62
C THR A 258 -43.88 16.09 26.95
N GLU A 259 -44.67 15.07 27.32
CA GLU A 259 -44.59 13.75 26.67
C GLU A 259 -44.80 13.82 25.15
N GLY A 260 -45.70 14.70 24.70
CA GLY A 260 -45.95 14.95 23.28
C GLY A 260 -44.74 15.54 22.57
N GLU A 261 -44.05 16.49 23.21
CA GLU A 261 -42.83 17.09 22.67
C GLU A 261 -41.66 16.10 22.64
N VAL A 262 -41.50 15.27 23.67
CA VAL A 262 -40.48 14.20 23.68
C VAL A 262 -40.68 13.26 22.49
N LYS A 263 -41.92 12.80 22.27
CA LYS A 263 -42.26 11.94 21.13
C LYS A 263 -41.99 12.66 19.80
N GLN A 264 -42.42 13.90 19.67
CA GLN A 264 -42.21 14.69 18.46
C GLN A 264 -40.71 14.85 18.15
N LYS A 265 -39.89 15.19 19.15
CA LYS A 265 -38.45 15.38 18.97
C LYS A 265 -37.74 14.09 18.59
N PHE A 266 -38.17 12.96 19.12
CA PHE A 266 -37.65 11.65 18.73
C PHE A 266 -37.98 11.31 17.27
N GLU A 267 -39.21 11.52 16.84
CA GLU A 267 -39.60 11.32 15.43
C GLU A 267 -38.88 12.31 14.50
N MET A 268 -38.67 13.56 14.93
CA MET A 268 -37.86 14.52 14.18
C MET A 268 -36.41 14.04 14.04
N ALA A 269 -35.81 13.48 15.09
CA ALA A 269 -34.46 12.92 15.01
C ALA A 269 -34.38 11.80 13.98
N LYS A 270 -35.35 10.87 13.96
CA LYS A 270 -35.44 9.82 12.94
C LYS A 270 -35.59 10.39 11.53
N TYR A 271 -36.51 11.35 11.36
CA TYR A 271 -36.73 12.02 10.07
C TYR A 271 -35.46 12.71 9.57
N TYR A 272 -34.72 13.41 10.42
CA TYR A 272 -33.47 14.06 10.02
C TYR A 272 -32.38 13.06 9.66
N LEU A 273 -32.30 11.92 10.34
CA LEU A 273 -31.38 10.84 9.97
C LEU A 273 -31.73 10.24 8.60
N GLU A 274 -33.02 9.98 8.33
CA GLU A 274 -33.50 9.47 7.04
C GLU A 274 -33.18 10.41 5.88
N ASN A 275 -33.33 11.72 6.10
CA ASN A 275 -33.05 12.75 5.10
C ASN A 275 -31.59 13.20 5.08
N LYS A 276 -30.70 12.58 5.87
CA LYS A 276 -29.28 12.93 5.98
C LYS A 276 -29.02 14.37 6.46
N GLU A 277 -29.98 14.97 7.17
CA GLU A 277 -29.88 16.31 7.75
C GLU A 277 -29.11 16.28 9.09
N ARG A 278 -27.79 16.07 9.01
CA ARG A 278 -26.90 15.82 10.16
C ARG A 278 -27.05 16.81 11.31
N ASN A 279 -26.88 18.10 11.05
CA ASN A 279 -26.86 19.12 12.13
C ASN A 279 -28.21 19.20 12.86
N LYS A 280 -29.32 19.07 12.14
CA LYS A 280 -30.65 19.05 12.76
C LYS A 280 -30.91 17.77 13.56
N ALA A 281 -30.40 16.63 13.10
CA ALA A 281 -30.45 15.37 13.86
C ALA A 281 -29.70 15.50 15.20
N ILE A 282 -28.48 16.06 15.19
CA ILE A 282 -27.68 16.30 16.40
C ILE A 282 -28.43 17.20 17.37
N ILE A 283 -29.00 18.31 16.88
CA ILE A 283 -29.75 19.26 17.73
C ILE A 283 -30.96 18.58 18.37
N ALA A 284 -31.74 17.82 17.59
CA ALA A 284 -32.92 17.10 18.11
C ALA A 284 -32.54 16.05 19.16
N ILE A 285 -31.45 15.32 18.94
CA ILE A 285 -30.93 14.32 19.89
C ILE A 285 -30.42 15.01 21.15
N ASN A 286 -29.63 16.08 21.03
CA ASN A 286 -29.12 16.82 22.18
C ASN A 286 -30.25 17.44 23.01
N GLU A 287 -31.32 17.91 22.37
CA GLU A 287 -32.52 18.39 23.07
C GLU A 287 -33.13 17.29 23.94
N LEU A 288 -33.26 16.06 23.42
CA LEU A 288 -33.74 14.91 24.20
C LEU A 288 -32.80 14.57 25.35
N LEU A 289 -31.49 14.47 25.09
CA LEU A 289 -30.48 14.11 26.09
C LEU A 289 -30.39 15.11 27.25
N ASN A 290 -30.59 16.40 26.96
CA ASN A 290 -30.53 17.47 27.96
C ASN A 290 -31.90 17.84 28.55
N SER A 291 -32.95 17.07 28.24
CA SER A 291 -34.31 17.29 28.74
C SER A 291 -34.69 16.40 29.93
N ASN A 292 -35.90 16.64 30.45
CA ASN A 292 -36.61 15.77 31.39
C ASN A 292 -37.15 14.47 30.77
N ALA A 293 -36.74 14.09 29.55
CA ALA A 293 -37.07 12.80 28.98
C ALA A 293 -36.58 11.66 29.89
N HIS A 294 -37.37 10.59 29.97
CA HIS A 294 -37.05 9.40 30.76
C HIS A 294 -35.74 8.75 30.28
N ASP A 295 -34.98 8.12 31.18
CA ASP A 295 -33.65 7.59 30.86
C ASP A 295 -33.66 6.59 29.70
N LEU A 296 -34.66 5.70 29.64
CA LEU A 296 -34.89 4.81 28.48
C LEU A 296 -35.03 5.57 27.14
N VAL A 297 -35.68 6.74 27.12
CA VAL A 297 -35.77 7.56 25.91
C VAL A 297 -34.39 8.13 25.56
N LYS A 298 -33.60 8.52 26.56
CA LYS A 298 -32.22 9.01 26.38
C LYS A 298 -31.30 7.91 25.86
N GLU A 299 -31.41 6.68 26.37
CA GLU A 299 -30.69 5.52 25.85
C GLU A 299 -31.01 5.29 24.37
N HIS A 300 -32.29 5.33 23.99
CA HIS A 300 -32.70 5.24 22.59
C HIS A 300 -32.15 6.41 21.76
N ALA A 301 -32.09 7.62 22.30
CA ALA A 301 -31.51 8.78 21.63
C ALA A 301 -29.98 8.66 21.44
N ILE A 302 -29.26 8.08 22.40
CA ILE A 302 -27.82 7.75 22.27
C ILE A 302 -27.62 6.72 21.16
N ILE A 303 -28.50 5.72 21.07
CA ILE A 303 -28.46 4.74 19.99
C ILE A 303 -28.68 5.46 18.65
N LEU A 304 -29.66 6.36 18.53
CA LEU A 304 -29.86 7.20 17.33
C LEU A 304 -28.62 8.03 16.98
N GLN A 305 -27.91 8.54 17.98
CA GLN A 305 -26.67 9.31 17.79
C GLN A 305 -25.59 8.50 17.05
N SER A 306 -25.54 7.18 17.25
CA SER A 306 -24.57 6.30 16.58
C SER A 306 -24.83 6.12 15.08
N PHE A 307 -26.04 6.46 14.59
CA PHE A 307 -26.39 6.41 13.16
C PHE A 307 -26.16 7.73 12.43
N ILE A 308 -25.70 8.77 13.12
CA ILE A 308 -25.43 10.07 12.49
C ILE A 308 -24.27 9.88 11.49
N PRO A 309 -24.44 10.27 10.22
CA PRO A 309 -23.38 10.13 9.22
C PRO A 309 -22.20 11.06 9.52
N ASP A 310 -21.03 10.68 9.02
CA ASP A 310 -19.85 11.54 9.02
C ASP A 310 -20.18 12.88 8.31
N PRO A 311 -19.62 14.01 8.80
CA PRO A 311 -19.93 15.32 8.24
C PRO A 311 -19.46 15.42 6.78
N ASP A 312 -20.33 15.92 5.89
CA ASP A 312 -19.96 16.33 4.54
C ASP A 312 -19.39 17.76 4.60
N PRO A 313 -18.10 17.97 4.26
CA PRO A 313 -17.49 19.30 4.30
C PRO A 313 -18.08 20.29 3.27
N ILE A 314 -18.81 19.80 2.27
CA ILE A 314 -19.38 20.60 1.18
C ILE A 314 -20.80 21.07 1.54
N ASP A 315 -21.63 20.17 2.07
CA ASP A 315 -23.02 20.45 2.43
C ASP A 315 -23.30 20.15 3.91
N LEU A 316 -23.23 21.19 4.74
CA LEU A 316 -23.56 21.13 6.15
C LEU A 316 -25.07 21.25 6.44
N GLY A 317 -25.89 21.53 5.42
CA GLY A 317 -27.30 21.85 5.59
C GLY A 317 -27.50 23.08 6.48
N TYR A 318 -28.12 22.88 7.65
CA TYR A 318 -28.38 23.96 8.61
C TYR A 318 -27.13 24.33 9.42
N ILE A 319 -26.74 25.61 9.40
CA ILE A 319 -25.61 26.15 10.17
C ILE A 319 -26.19 27.15 11.19
N PRO A 320 -26.05 26.91 12.49
CA PRO A 320 -26.55 27.84 13.50
C PRO A 320 -25.70 29.11 13.56
N ASP A 321 -26.33 30.23 13.89
CA ASP A 321 -25.64 31.49 14.16
C ASP A 321 -25.06 31.51 15.58
N CYS A 322 -23.98 32.28 15.80
CA CYS A 322 -23.35 32.39 17.11
C CYS A 322 -24.34 32.82 18.21
N ARG A 323 -25.25 33.75 17.90
CA ARG A 323 -26.29 34.21 18.84
C ARG A 323 -27.27 33.10 19.21
N GLU A 324 -27.58 32.18 18.29
CA GLU A 324 -28.44 31.03 18.56
C GLU A 324 -27.73 30.06 19.51
N VAL A 325 -26.45 29.79 19.25
CA VAL A 325 -25.60 28.95 20.09
C VAL A 325 -25.49 29.50 21.52
N LEU A 326 -25.28 30.82 21.67
CA LEU A 326 -25.19 31.47 22.98
C LEU A 326 -26.49 31.38 23.79
N LYS A 327 -27.66 31.39 23.13
CA LYS A 327 -28.96 31.27 23.80
C LYS A 327 -29.21 29.86 24.34
N ARG A 328 -28.78 28.81 23.61
CA ARG A 328 -29.08 27.41 23.95
C ARG A 328 -27.85 26.51 23.75
N PRO A 329 -26.74 26.72 24.48
CA PRO A 329 -25.46 26.06 24.16
C PRO A 329 -25.49 24.54 24.25
N LEU A 330 -26.30 23.97 25.15
CA LEU A 330 -26.35 22.52 25.38
C LEU A 330 -26.84 21.74 24.17
N ILE A 331 -27.71 22.33 23.34
CA ILE A 331 -28.29 21.62 22.19
C ILE A 331 -27.38 21.65 20.96
N PHE A 332 -26.47 22.62 20.90
CA PHE A 332 -25.56 22.83 19.76
C PHE A 332 -24.21 22.14 19.94
N LYS A 333 -24.01 21.40 21.02
CA LYS A 333 -22.80 20.60 21.20
C LYS A 333 -22.64 19.60 20.05
N ASP A 334 -21.42 19.45 19.54
CA ASP A 334 -21.05 18.54 18.44
C ASP A 334 -21.68 18.88 17.06
N VAL A 335 -22.36 20.03 16.96
CA VAL A 335 -22.86 20.58 15.68
C VAL A 335 -21.70 21.18 14.89
N TYR A 336 -21.67 20.89 13.59
CA TYR A 336 -20.66 21.43 12.69
C TYR A 336 -21.08 22.80 12.17
N ILE A 337 -20.11 23.69 12.05
CA ILE A 337 -20.31 25.06 11.59
C ILE A 337 -19.33 25.43 10.48
N LYS A 338 -19.70 26.48 9.75
CA LYS A 338 -18.81 27.22 8.86
C LYS A 338 -19.03 28.70 9.11
N TRP A 339 -18.17 29.32 9.92
CA TRP A 339 -18.31 30.71 10.33
C TRP A 339 -17.17 31.57 9.78
N ASN A 340 -17.53 32.79 9.38
CA ASN A 340 -16.59 33.79 8.91
C ASN A 340 -16.32 34.79 10.02
N GLY A 341 -15.07 35.21 10.18
CA GLY A 341 -14.72 36.21 11.18
C GLY A 341 -13.30 36.71 11.05
N THR A 342 -12.91 37.57 12.00
CA THR A 342 -11.58 38.16 12.08
C THR A 342 -10.79 37.55 13.22
N VAL A 343 -9.54 37.18 12.96
CA VAL A 343 -8.64 36.59 13.94
C VAL A 343 -8.18 37.64 14.96
N ALA A 344 -8.32 37.34 16.25
CA ALA A 344 -7.81 38.12 17.36
C ALA A 344 -7.12 37.20 18.38
N ASN A 345 -6.23 37.76 19.21
CA ASN A 345 -5.53 37.04 20.28
C ASN A 345 -4.87 35.72 19.83
N LEU A 346 -4.28 35.70 18.64
CA LEU A 346 -3.61 34.51 18.10
C LEU A 346 -2.46 34.04 19.01
N GLN A 347 -2.48 32.75 19.33
CA GLN A 347 -1.49 32.05 20.14
C GLN A 347 -1.05 30.77 19.42
N HIS A 348 0.26 30.57 19.33
CA HIS A 348 0.84 29.32 18.85
C HIS A 348 1.50 28.60 20.03
N LYS A 349 1.05 27.39 20.33
CA LYS A 349 1.76 26.49 21.25
C LYS A 349 2.75 25.65 20.44
N GLY A 350 3.83 26.28 20.00
CA GLY A 350 4.80 25.66 19.10
C GLY A 350 4.18 25.27 17.75
N HIS A 351 4.47 24.06 17.27
CA HIS A 351 3.90 23.50 16.04
C HIS A 351 2.70 22.56 16.29
N GLU A 352 2.25 22.42 17.53
CA GLU A 352 1.24 21.41 17.91
C GLU A 352 -0.20 21.94 17.90
N GLU A 353 -0.41 23.21 18.26
CA GLU A 353 -1.74 23.81 18.38
C GLU A 353 -1.69 25.31 18.05
N THR A 354 -2.68 25.77 17.30
CA THR A 354 -2.96 27.19 17.08
C THR A 354 -4.32 27.52 17.67
N ALA A 355 -4.36 28.52 18.55
CA ALA A 355 -5.58 28.99 19.20
C ALA A 355 -5.77 30.49 18.98
N PHE A 356 -7.00 30.93 18.76
CA PHE A 356 -7.32 32.34 18.57
C PHE A 356 -8.79 32.63 18.91
N ASP A 357 -9.10 33.90 19.16
CA ASP A 357 -10.48 34.38 19.24
C ASP A 357 -10.95 34.78 17.83
N LEU A 358 -12.04 34.18 17.37
CA LEU A 358 -12.74 34.53 16.14
C LEU A 358 -13.80 35.59 16.47
N LEU A 359 -13.60 36.80 15.96
CA LEU A 359 -14.59 37.87 16.01
C LEU A 359 -15.58 37.70 14.85
N ILE A 360 -16.82 37.31 15.17
CA ILE A 360 -17.85 37.02 14.18
C ILE A 360 -18.58 38.32 13.85
N ASN A 361 -18.54 38.74 12.58
CA ASN A 361 -19.13 40.00 12.12
C ASN A 361 -20.36 39.72 11.24
N PHE A 362 -21.47 40.41 11.49
CA PHE A 362 -22.68 40.29 10.68
C PHE A 362 -22.80 41.48 9.72
N VAL A 363 -22.53 41.22 8.44
CA VAL A 363 -22.91 42.03 7.27
C VAL A 363 -22.28 43.43 7.14
N ASP A 364 -22.05 44.19 8.23
CA ASP A 364 -21.40 45.50 8.24
C ASP A 364 -20.26 45.52 9.28
N GLU A 365 -19.08 46.04 8.91
CA GLU A 365 -17.81 45.96 9.67
C GLU A 365 -17.81 46.68 11.06
N GLY A 366 -18.98 47.02 11.61
CA GLY A 366 -19.14 47.81 12.83
C GLY A 366 -19.75 47.12 14.06
N VAL A 367 -20.34 45.91 13.94
CA VAL A 367 -20.97 45.22 15.08
C VAL A 367 -20.47 43.77 15.19
N VAL A 368 -19.90 43.43 16.35
CA VAL A 368 -19.44 42.07 16.69
C VAL A 368 -20.62 41.29 17.27
N ASP A 369 -20.98 40.18 16.62
CA ASP A 369 -22.11 39.33 16.98
C ASP A 369 -21.82 38.36 18.12
N GLY A 370 -20.54 38.01 18.25
CA GLY A 370 -20.05 37.12 19.27
C GLY A 370 -18.57 36.83 19.06
N ILE A 371 -17.97 36.28 20.11
CA ILE A 371 -16.58 35.87 20.12
C ILE A 371 -16.56 34.37 20.31
N ALA A 372 -15.85 33.66 19.43
CA ALA A 372 -15.65 32.23 19.55
C ALA A 372 -14.17 31.92 19.74
N MET A 373 -13.83 31.13 20.75
CA MET A 373 -12.47 30.61 20.95
C MET A 373 -12.28 29.40 20.03
N VAL A 374 -11.36 29.52 19.07
CA VAL A 374 -11.03 28.49 18.10
C VAL A 374 -9.73 27.80 18.51
N SER A 375 -9.73 26.48 18.54
CA SER A 375 -8.54 25.64 18.68
C SER A 375 -8.40 24.74 17.45
N VAL A 376 -7.22 24.76 16.84
CA VAL A 376 -6.83 23.93 15.69
C VAL A 376 -5.57 23.15 16.03
N LYS A 377 -5.55 21.88 15.65
CA LYS A 377 -4.33 21.06 15.69
C LYS A 377 -3.34 21.51 14.61
N GLY A 378 -2.11 21.79 15.02
CA GLY A 378 -1.02 22.20 14.14
C GLY A 378 -0.80 23.71 14.08
N PHE A 379 0.17 24.09 13.26
CA PHE A 379 0.52 25.48 12.98
C PHE A 379 -0.28 26.01 11.77
N LEU A 380 -0.95 27.15 11.93
CA LEU A 380 -1.58 27.89 10.85
C LEU A 380 -0.79 29.16 10.52
N ASP A 381 -0.49 29.37 9.25
CA ASP A 381 0.13 30.60 8.74
C ASP A 381 -0.93 31.70 8.54
N ILE A 382 -1.39 32.26 9.66
CA ILE A 382 -2.38 33.35 9.74
C ILE A 382 -1.89 34.42 10.72
N GLY A 383 -2.28 35.67 10.50
CA GLY A 383 -1.99 36.81 11.36
C GLY A 383 -3.21 37.32 12.13
N ASN A 384 -2.96 38.08 13.20
CA ASN A 384 -4.02 38.87 13.83
C ASN A 384 -4.59 39.88 12.83
N LYS A 385 -5.92 40.06 12.84
CA LYS A 385 -6.74 40.85 11.91
C LYS A 385 -7.01 40.19 10.55
N ASP A 386 -6.48 38.99 10.29
CA ASP A 386 -6.84 38.26 9.09
C ASP A 386 -8.31 37.85 9.12
N LYS A 387 -8.98 37.96 7.98
CA LYS A 387 -10.34 37.44 7.80
C LYS A 387 -10.22 35.96 7.44
N VAL A 388 -10.89 35.09 8.18
CA VAL A 388 -10.84 33.63 7.99
C VAL A 388 -12.24 33.01 8.00
N THR A 389 -12.38 31.89 7.29
CA THR A 389 -13.49 30.95 7.39
C THR A 389 -13.05 29.79 8.26
N VAL A 390 -13.79 29.52 9.33
CA VAL A 390 -13.54 28.42 10.27
C VAL A 390 -14.58 27.34 10.04
N TYR A 391 -14.10 26.13 9.76
CA TYR A 391 -14.90 24.91 9.69
C TYR A 391 -14.53 23.99 10.85
N GLY A 392 -15.53 23.59 11.62
CA GLY A 392 -15.30 22.78 12.82
C GLY A 392 -16.56 22.50 13.64
N LEU A 393 -16.36 21.89 14.79
CA LEU A 393 -17.42 21.49 15.71
C LEU A 393 -17.51 22.41 16.93
N ILE A 394 -18.73 22.64 17.40
CA ILE A 394 -18.98 23.38 18.64
C ILE A 394 -18.75 22.43 19.83
N ALA A 395 -17.74 22.72 20.66
CA ALA A 395 -17.43 21.92 21.83
C ALA A 395 -18.21 22.35 23.09
N GLY A 396 -18.63 23.61 23.16
CA GLY A 396 -19.38 24.15 24.29
C GLY A 396 -19.19 25.66 24.50
N LEU A 397 -19.36 26.13 25.74
CA LEU A 397 -19.10 27.51 26.15
C LEU A 397 -18.03 27.59 27.25
N VAL A 398 -17.24 28.67 27.22
CA VAL A 398 -16.39 29.10 28.34
C VAL A 398 -17.20 30.02 29.27
N MET A 399 -16.77 30.15 30.53
CA MET A 399 -17.35 31.03 31.57
C MET A 399 -17.65 32.48 31.11
N ASP A 400 -16.93 32.99 30.11
CA ASP A 400 -17.09 34.36 29.58
C ASP A 400 -18.06 34.47 28.39
N ASN A 401 -19.02 33.53 28.22
CA ASN A 401 -19.92 33.46 27.06
C ASN A 401 -19.21 33.39 25.70
N ARG A 402 -18.03 32.77 25.65
CA ARG A 402 -17.33 32.47 24.40
C ARG A 402 -17.65 31.07 23.92
N VAL A 403 -18.06 30.94 22.65
CA VAL A 403 -18.28 29.64 22.02
C VAL A 403 -16.93 28.97 21.80
N VAL A 404 -16.77 27.72 22.21
CA VAL A 404 -15.55 26.94 21.94
C VAL A 404 -15.75 26.15 20.66
N ILE A 405 -14.86 26.35 19.69
CA ILE A 405 -14.84 25.64 18.42
C ILE A 405 -13.56 24.83 18.34
N ILE A 406 -13.69 23.53 18.08
CA ILE A 406 -12.57 22.68 17.66
C ILE A 406 -12.62 22.67 16.14
N ALA A 407 -11.66 23.35 15.52
CA ALA A 407 -11.65 23.55 14.08
C ALA A 407 -10.84 22.47 13.37
N ASP A 408 -11.45 21.90 12.34
CA ASP A 408 -10.85 20.92 11.45
C ASP A 408 -10.10 21.62 10.30
N ASN A 409 -10.61 22.78 9.87
CA ASN A 409 -10.00 23.57 8.80
C ASN A 409 -10.24 25.08 9.03
N VAL A 410 -9.22 25.89 8.76
CA VAL A 410 -9.29 27.36 8.77
C VAL A 410 -8.70 27.87 7.47
N ALA A 411 -9.50 28.59 6.69
CA ALA A 411 -9.10 29.13 5.39
C ALA A 411 -9.15 30.66 5.38
N PRO A 412 -8.11 31.37 4.89
CA PRO A 412 -8.15 32.82 4.76
C PRO A 412 -9.19 33.26 3.72
N LEU A 413 -10.00 34.27 4.06
CA LEU A 413 -10.95 34.92 3.16
C LEU A 413 -10.18 35.84 2.21
N GLY A 414 -10.03 35.44 0.94
CA GLY A 414 -9.48 36.30 -0.12
C GLY A 414 -8.18 35.84 -0.79
N LYS A 415 -7.66 34.65 -0.47
CA LYS A 415 -6.69 33.96 -1.34
C LYS A 415 -7.40 32.80 -2.03
N GLN A 416 -7.94 33.05 -3.23
CA GLN A 416 -8.24 31.97 -4.19
C GLN A 416 -6.95 31.55 -4.90
#